data_AF-A0A838VZY5-F1
#
_entry.id   AF-A0A838VZY5-F1
#
_cell.length_a   1.000
_cell.length_b   1.000
_cell.length_c   1.000
_cell.angle_alpha   90.00
_cell.angle_beta   90.00
_cell.angle_gamma   90.00
#
_symmetry.space_group_name_H-M   'P 1'
#
loop_
_entity.id
_entity.type
_entity.pdbx_description
1 polymer ?
#
loop_
_entity_poly.entity_id
_entity_poly.type
_entity_poly.pdbx_seq_one_letter_code
_entity_poly.pdbx_strand_id
1 'polypeptide(L)'
;MIFQRSQRQIKSSIYWISPVLAAFGLLGMSLPSTAITATYDNDYRACAGRLKSVGVSVETSASSCADALRPQDLAGCVVKIKKQTQLATNEILSSCTQARRPSDLSSCVAGISYYTKELANPAVLGYCRRSLLPVQFAQCVVGI
;
A
#
# COMPACT_ATOMS: atom_id res chain seq x y z
N MET A 1 -60.58 48.64 -29.80
CA MET A 1 -60.74 47.22 -29.41
C MET A 1 -59.57 46.38 -29.92
N ILE A 2 -58.38 46.44 -29.30
CA ILE A 2 -57.24 45.55 -29.66
C ILE A 2 -56.46 45.06 -28.40
N PHE A 3 -56.61 45.73 -27.25
CA PHE A 3 -55.74 45.51 -26.08
C PHE A 3 -56.18 44.40 -25.09
N GLN A 4 -57.34 43.77 -25.28
CA GLN A 4 -57.91 42.81 -24.30
C GLN A 4 -57.59 41.33 -24.61
N ARG A 5 -57.07 41.01 -25.81
CA ARG A 5 -56.84 39.61 -26.21
C ARG A 5 -55.48 39.05 -25.77
N SER A 6 -54.49 39.91 -25.49
CA SER A 6 -53.12 39.49 -25.13
C SER A 6 -52.95 39.05 -23.67
N GLN A 7 -53.83 39.47 -22.76
CA GLN A 7 -53.65 39.28 -21.32
C GLN A 7 -54.20 37.93 -20.79
N ARG A 8 -54.98 37.17 -21.59
CA ARG A 8 -55.49 35.85 -21.17
C ARG A 8 -54.49 34.71 -21.37
N GLN A 9 -53.48 34.88 -22.22
CA GLN A 9 -52.49 33.83 -22.53
C GLN A 9 -51.35 33.75 -21.49
N ILE A 10 -51.10 34.84 -20.74
CA ILE A 10 -49.91 34.94 -19.87
C ILE A 10 -50.15 34.26 -18.51
N LYS A 11 -51.39 34.24 -18.01
CA LYS A 11 -51.71 33.65 -16.68
C LYS A 11 -51.77 32.12 -16.65
N SER A 12 -51.85 31.45 -17.80
CA SER A 12 -51.95 29.97 -17.85
C SER A 12 -50.61 29.26 -17.92
N SER A 13 -49.50 29.98 -18.11
CA SER A 13 -48.15 29.40 -18.28
C SER A 13 -47.23 29.61 -17.07
N ILE A 14 -47.76 30.13 -15.97
CA ILE A 14 -47.03 30.38 -14.72
C ILE A 14 -47.18 29.21 -13.72
N TYR A 15 -48.10 28.29 -13.97
CA TYR A 15 -48.21 27.05 -13.22
C TYR A 15 -47.51 25.94 -14.03
N TRP A 16 -46.60 25.19 -13.41
CA TRP A 16 -45.86 24.03 -13.97
C TRP A 16 -44.42 24.24 -14.48
N ILE A 17 -43.76 25.37 -14.18
CA ILE A 17 -42.27 25.46 -14.23
C ILE A 17 -41.64 25.27 -12.82
N SER A 18 -42.29 24.46 -11.99
CA SER A 18 -41.73 23.92 -10.74
C SER A 18 -41.87 22.41 -10.85
N PRO A 19 -40.90 21.69 -11.45
CA PRO A 19 -39.72 21.29 -10.68
C PRO A 19 -38.50 20.94 -11.58
N VAL A 20 -37.83 21.89 -12.22
CA VAL A 20 -36.61 21.53 -13.02
C VAL A 20 -35.31 21.87 -12.30
N LEU A 21 -35.34 22.71 -11.27
CA LEU A 21 -34.13 23.10 -10.52
C LEU A 21 -33.74 22.16 -9.36
N ALA A 22 -34.56 21.17 -9.01
CA ALA A 22 -34.22 20.21 -7.95
C ALA A 22 -33.49 18.95 -8.45
N ALA A 23 -33.48 18.67 -9.76
CA ALA A 23 -32.94 17.42 -10.31
C ALA A 23 -31.42 17.48 -10.62
N PHE A 24 -30.83 18.67 -10.79
CA PHE A 24 -29.40 18.79 -11.11
C PHE A 24 -28.46 18.79 -9.89
N GLY A 25 -28.99 18.91 -8.67
CA GLY A 25 -28.17 18.89 -7.44
C GLY A 25 -27.64 17.49 -7.06
N LEU A 26 -28.29 16.41 -7.50
CA LEU A 26 -27.98 15.04 -7.09
C LEU A 26 -26.94 14.31 -7.96
N LEU A 27 -26.48 14.91 -9.07
CA LEU A 27 -25.46 14.29 -9.94
C LEU A 27 -24.02 14.69 -9.58
N GLY A 28 -23.81 15.59 -8.62
CA GLY A 28 -22.47 16.07 -8.23
C GLY A 28 -21.79 15.28 -7.11
N MET A 29 -22.49 14.37 -6.41
CA MET A 29 -21.97 13.71 -5.20
C MET A 29 -21.35 12.31 -5.44
N SER A 30 -21.28 11.85 -6.70
CA SER A 30 -20.71 10.54 -7.05
C SER A 30 -19.36 10.62 -7.74
N LEU A 31 -18.66 11.77 -7.68
CA LEU A 31 -17.26 11.80 -8.07
C LEU A 31 -16.47 11.07 -6.97
N PRO A 32 -15.87 9.89 -7.25
CA PRO A 32 -14.93 9.31 -6.31
C PRO A 32 -13.85 10.36 -6.10
N SER A 33 -13.65 10.79 -4.84
CA SER A 33 -12.44 11.51 -4.47
C SER A 33 -11.28 10.70 -5.04
N THR A 34 -10.51 11.28 -5.96
CA THR A 34 -9.29 10.66 -6.49
C THR A 34 -8.29 10.58 -5.34
N ALA A 35 -8.47 9.59 -4.48
CA ALA A 35 -7.57 9.27 -3.40
C ALA A 35 -6.32 8.68 -4.06
N ILE A 36 -5.27 9.49 -4.17
CA ILE A 36 -3.85 9.12 -4.27
C ILE A 36 -3.58 7.79 -5.01
N THR A 37 -3.95 7.68 -6.29
CA THR A 37 -3.59 6.49 -7.10
C THR A 37 -2.16 6.59 -7.65
N ALA A 38 -1.71 7.80 -8.00
CA ALA A 38 -0.39 8.02 -8.59
C ALA A 38 0.78 7.59 -7.69
N THR A 39 0.68 7.82 -6.38
CA THR A 39 1.73 7.39 -5.43
C THR A 39 1.77 5.86 -5.30
N TYR A 40 0.60 5.21 -5.31
CA TYR A 40 0.51 3.76 -5.17
C TYR A 40 1.05 3.03 -6.41
N ASP A 41 0.78 3.55 -7.62
CA ASP A 41 1.35 3.03 -8.87
C ASP A 41 2.88 3.11 -8.88
N ASN A 42 3.44 4.21 -8.38
CA ASN A 42 4.89 4.37 -8.26
C ASN A 42 5.48 3.41 -7.21
N ASP A 43 4.82 3.27 -6.05
CA ASP A 43 5.26 2.36 -4.99
C ASP A 43 5.24 0.89 -5.42
N TYR A 44 4.22 0.50 -6.18
CA TYR A 44 4.14 -0.83 -6.78
C TYR A 44 5.30 -1.10 -7.75
N ARG A 45 5.53 -0.20 -8.71
CA ARG A 45 6.61 -0.34 -9.71
C ARG A 45 7.98 -0.34 -9.05
N ALA A 46 8.19 0.52 -8.07
CA ALA A 46 9.42 0.58 -7.28
C ALA A 46 9.63 -0.72 -6.48
N CYS A 47 8.59 -1.26 -5.85
CA CYS A 47 8.63 -2.53 -5.13
C CYS A 47 9.03 -3.68 -6.06
N ALA A 48 8.31 -3.86 -7.18
CA ALA A 48 8.56 -4.94 -8.11
C ALA A 48 9.97 -4.85 -8.74
N GLY A 49 10.41 -3.65 -9.10
CA GLY A 49 11.77 -3.41 -9.60
C GLY A 49 12.85 -3.78 -8.58
N ARG A 50 12.64 -3.45 -7.30
CA ARG A 50 13.57 -3.80 -6.21
C ARG A 50 13.61 -5.30 -5.94
N LEU A 51 12.47 -5.98 -5.92
CA LEU A 51 12.42 -7.45 -5.74
C LEU A 51 13.09 -8.18 -6.91
N LYS A 52 12.85 -7.74 -8.15
CA LYS A 52 13.54 -8.27 -9.32
C LYS A 52 15.06 -8.10 -9.21
N SER A 53 15.54 -6.96 -8.69
CA SER A 53 16.98 -6.70 -8.53
C SER A 53 17.70 -7.67 -7.57
N VAL A 54 16.96 -8.36 -6.70
CA VAL A 54 17.49 -9.38 -5.77
C VAL A 54 17.13 -10.82 -6.18
N GLY A 55 16.70 -11.01 -7.42
CA GLY A 55 16.48 -12.32 -8.03
C GLY A 55 15.10 -12.93 -7.80
N VAL A 56 14.10 -12.16 -7.38
CA VAL A 56 12.70 -12.62 -7.37
C VAL A 56 12.16 -12.60 -8.81
N SER A 57 11.38 -13.61 -9.20
CA SER A 57 10.72 -13.62 -10.51
C SER A 57 9.78 -12.44 -10.69
N VAL A 58 9.48 -12.08 -11.93
CA VAL A 58 8.61 -10.94 -12.24
C VAL A 58 7.20 -11.19 -11.71
N GLU A 59 6.71 -12.41 -11.87
CA GLU A 59 5.37 -12.84 -11.47
C GLU A 59 5.22 -12.80 -9.94
N THR A 60 6.19 -13.37 -9.21
CA THR A 60 6.17 -13.37 -7.75
C THR A 60 6.40 -11.97 -7.17
N SER A 61 7.22 -11.14 -7.82
CA SER A 61 7.39 -9.75 -7.43
C SER A 61 6.09 -8.97 -7.61
N ALA A 62 5.42 -9.16 -8.75
CA ALA A 62 4.17 -8.50 -9.08
C ALA A 62 3.05 -8.88 -8.11
N SER A 63 2.87 -10.17 -7.82
CA SER A 63 1.85 -10.62 -6.88
C SER A 63 2.15 -10.18 -5.45
N SER A 64 3.39 -10.37 -4.97
CA SER A 64 3.76 -10.02 -3.59
C SER A 64 3.64 -8.52 -3.31
N CYS A 65 3.99 -7.66 -4.28
CA CYS A 65 3.83 -6.22 -4.15
C CYS A 65 2.36 -5.78 -4.22
N ALA A 66 1.51 -6.51 -4.96
CA ALA A 66 0.07 -6.24 -5.02
C ALA A 66 -0.64 -6.64 -3.71
N ASP A 67 -0.21 -7.73 -3.08
CA ASP A 67 -0.78 -8.22 -1.82
C ASP A 67 -0.27 -7.42 -0.59
N ALA A 68 0.81 -6.65 -0.76
CA ALA A 68 1.41 -5.88 0.32
C ALA A 68 0.65 -4.59 0.60
N LEU A 69 0.21 -4.41 1.85
CA LEU A 69 -0.34 -3.14 2.31
C LEU A 69 0.65 -1.96 2.18
N ARG A 70 1.96 -2.26 2.32
CA ARG A 70 3.06 -1.28 2.21
C ARG A 70 4.17 -1.82 1.29
N PRO A 71 4.08 -1.61 -0.04
CA PRO A 71 5.02 -2.19 -1.00
C PRO A 71 6.48 -1.79 -0.78
N GLN A 72 6.72 -0.52 -0.42
CA GLN A 72 8.08 -0.02 -0.14
C GLN A 72 8.71 -0.71 1.08
N ASP A 73 7.94 -0.96 2.13
CA ASP A 73 8.43 -1.64 3.34
C ASP A 73 8.74 -3.11 3.05
N LEU A 74 7.90 -3.78 2.25
CA LEU A 74 8.15 -5.15 1.80
C LEU A 74 9.46 -5.23 1.01
N ALA A 75 9.61 -4.41 -0.02
CA ALA A 75 10.82 -4.39 -0.84
C ALA A 75 12.07 -4.03 -0.01
N GLY A 76 11.95 -3.04 0.88
CA GLY A 76 13.01 -2.67 1.82
C GLY A 76 13.43 -3.81 2.72
N CYS A 77 12.46 -4.56 3.27
CA CYS A 77 12.71 -5.72 4.12
C CYS A 77 13.54 -6.78 3.39
N VAL A 78 13.10 -7.19 2.19
CA VAL A 78 13.76 -8.24 1.42
C VAL A 78 15.16 -7.82 1.00
N VAL A 79 15.30 -6.61 0.44
CA VAL A 79 16.60 -6.12 -0.04
C VAL A 79 17.60 -5.98 1.10
N LYS A 80 17.18 -5.46 2.27
CA LYS A 80 18.05 -5.28 3.44
C LYS A 80 18.59 -6.63 3.94
N ILE A 81 17.70 -7.59 4.17
CA ILE A 81 18.09 -8.93 4.64
C ILE A 81 18.97 -9.64 3.61
N LYS A 82 18.63 -9.55 2.32
CA LYS A 82 19.41 -10.20 1.25
C LYS A 82 20.83 -9.65 1.12
N LYS A 83 21.04 -8.36 1.40
CA LYS A 83 22.38 -7.74 1.40
C LYS A 83 23.22 -8.12 2.61
N GLN A 84 22.59 -8.46 3.74
CA GLN A 84 23.29 -8.73 5.00
C GLN A 84 23.40 -10.22 5.33
N THR A 85 22.69 -11.07 4.60
CA THR A 85 22.62 -12.52 4.85
C THR A 85 22.71 -13.31 3.54
N GLN A 86 23.11 -14.57 3.64
CA GLN A 86 23.15 -15.50 2.50
C GLN A 86 21.84 -16.31 2.37
N LEU A 87 20.77 -15.90 3.04
CA LEU A 87 19.48 -16.58 3.02
C LEU A 87 18.88 -16.58 1.60
N ALA A 88 18.07 -17.61 1.33
CA ALA A 88 17.35 -17.73 0.07
C ALA A 88 16.33 -16.59 -0.07
N THR A 89 16.30 -15.92 -1.23
CA THR A 89 15.44 -14.75 -1.44
C THR A 89 13.96 -15.08 -1.22
N ASN A 90 13.51 -16.28 -1.58
CA ASN A 90 12.12 -16.72 -1.39
C ASN A 90 11.75 -16.89 0.10
N GLU A 91 12.66 -17.39 0.93
CA GLU A 91 12.46 -17.51 2.39
C GLU A 91 12.34 -16.14 3.06
N ILE A 92 13.20 -15.21 2.63
CA ILE A 92 13.17 -13.81 3.07
C ILE A 92 11.83 -13.18 2.65
N LEU A 93 11.44 -13.32 1.38
CA LEU A 93 10.20 -12.76 0.86
C LEU A 93 8.99 -13.29 1.63
N SER A 94 8.88 -14.61 1.80
CA SER A 94 7.82 -15.25 2.59
C SER A 94 7.77 -14.72 4.02
N SER A 95 8.92 -14.50 4.65
CA SER A 95 8.99 -13.97 6.01
C SER A 95 8.59 -12.49 6.08
N CYS A 96 9.00 -11.67 5.11
CA CYS A 96 8.65 -10.25 5.04
C CYS A 96 7.16 -10.04 4.71
N THR A 97 6.55 -10.86 3.85
CA THR A 97 5.11 -10.76 3.53
C THR A 97 4.23 -11.16 4.71
N GLN A 98 4.66 -12.13 5.52
CA GLN A 98 3.96 -12.54 6.74
C GLN A 98 4.18 -11.58 7.92
N ALA A 99 5.16 -10.67 7.84
CA ALA A 99 5.48 -9.76 8.91
C ALA A 99 4.52 -8.58 8.95
N ARG A 100 3.93 -8.33 10.12
CA ARG A 100 3.04 -7.18 10.32
C ARG A 100 3.78 -5.83 10.20
N ARG A 101 5.10 -5.83 10.45
CA ARG A 101 6.02 -4.69 10.29
C ARG A 101 7.32 -5.15 9.61
N PRO A 102 7.40 -5.13 8.28
CA PRO A 102 8.57 -5.61 7.55
C PRO A 102 9.87 -4.86 7.89
N SER A 103 9.78 -3.55 8.16
CA SER A 103 10.91 -2.72 8.57
C SER A 103 11.57 -3.20 9.87
N ASP A 104 10.77 -3.55 10.86
CA ASP A 104 11.23 -3.98 12.19
C ASP A 104 11.85 -5.38 12.10
N LEU A 105 11.23 -6.29 11.35
CA LEU A 105 11.78 -7.62 11.09
C LEU A 105 13.15 -7.50 10.43
N SER A 106 13.27 -6.72 9.35
CA SER A 106 14.54 -6.57 8.65
C SER A 106 15.64 -5.96 9.52
N SER A 107 15.29 -5.07 10.45
CA SER A 107 16.24 -4.47 11.38
C SER A 107 16.66 -5.46 12.47
N CYS A 108 15.76 -6.30 12.95
CA CYS A 108 16.07 -7.39 13.88
C CYS A 108 17.07 -8.38 13.26
N VAL A 109 16.76 -8.88 12.07
CA VAL A 109 17.62 -9.85 11.36
C VAL A 109 18.97 -9.22 11.04
N ALA A 110 18.97 -8.00 10.50
CA ALA A 110 20.18 -7.24 10.19
C ALA A 110 21.08 -7.04 11.41
N GLY A 111 20.49 -6.67 12.55
CA GLY A 111 21.21 -6.46 13.81
C GLY A 111 21.88 -7.75 14.26
N ILE A 112 21.11 -8.83 14.36
CA ILE A 112 21.65 -10.15 14.76
C ILE A 112 22.76 -10.57 13.81
N SER A 113 22.52 -10.60 12.49
CA SER A 113 23.51 -11.03 11.50
C SER A 113 24.78 -10.18 11.49
N TYR A 114 24.68 -8.87 11.77
CA TYR A 114 25.84 -7.99 11.84
C TYR A 114 26.75 -8.33 13.03
N TYR A 115 26.18 -8.57 14.21
CA TYR A 115 26.96 -8.78 15.43
C TYR A 115 27.40 -10.23 15.64
N THR A 116 26.53 -11.20 15.36
CA THR A 116 26.86 -12.60 15.61
C THR A 116 27.73 -13.19 14.51
N LYS A 117 27.80 -12.53 13.32
CA LYS A 117 28.32 -13.11 12.07
C LYS A 117 27.74 -14.50 11.78
N GLU A 118 26.66 -14.86 12.45
CA GLU A 118 26.15 -16.21 12.49
C GLU A 118 25.45 -16.44 11.17
N LEU A 119 26.04 -17.38 10.42
CA LEU A 119 25.68 -17.71 9.06
C LEU A 119 24.17 -17.90 8.96
N ALA A 120 23.51 -16.96 8.27
CA ALA A 120 22.29 -17.20 7.50
C ALA A 120 21.35 -18.26 8.11
N ASN A 121 21.05 -18.16 9.41
CA ASN A 121 20.21 -19.14 10.06
C ASN A 121 18.75 -18.75 9.76
N PRO A 122 18.01 -19.55 8.95
CA PRO A 122 16.64 -19.21 8.59
C PRO A 122 15.72 -19.12 9.82
N ALA A 123 16.08 -19.73 10.95
CA ALA A 123 15.32 -19.63 12.19
C ALA A 123 15.23 -18.18 12.71
N VAL A 124 16.22 -17.33 12.43
CA VAL A 124 16.23 -15.92 12.85
C VAL A 124 15.06 -15.14 12.26
N LEU A 125 14.66 -15.44 11.02
CA LEU A 125 13.46 -14.87 10.40
C LEU A 125 12.22 -15.19 11.24
N GLY A 126 12.10 -16.45 11.69
CA GLY A 126 11.02 -16.92 12.54
C GLY A 126 10.99 -16.25 13.92
N TYR A 127 12.15 -16.13 14.58
CA TYR A 127 12.25 -15.47 15.89
C TYR A 127 11.92 -13.99 15.81
N CYS A 128 12.53 -13.27 14.86
CA CYS A 128 12.26 -11.84 14.65
C CYS A 128 10.79 -11.58 14.29
N ARG A 129 10.16 -12.43 13.47
CA ARG A 129 8.75 -12.29 13.08
C ARG A 129 7.77 -12.51 14.24
N ARG A 130 8.08 -13.46 15.14
CA ARG A 130 7.23 -13.80 16.28
C ARG A 130 7.43 -12.88 17.47
N SER A 131 8.56 -12.16 17.54
CA SER A 131 8.81 -11.19 18.59
C SER A 131 7.83 -10.01 18.52
N LEU A 132 7.29 -9.63 19.69
CA LEU A 132 6.48 -8.42 19.83
C LEU A 132 7.32 -7.14 19.65
N LEU A 133 8.62 -7.23 19.94
CA LEU A 133 9.58 -6.14 19.87
C LEU A 133 10.85 -6.63 19.15
N PRO A 134 10.82 -6.76 17.80
CA PRO A 134 11.92 -7.37 17.05
C PRO A 134 13.27 -6.67 17.28
N VAL A 135 13.27 -5.34 17.36
CA VAL A 135 14.50 -4.56 17.57
C VAL A 135 15.09 -4.81 18.95
N GLN A 136 14.28 -4.78 20.02
CA GLN A 136 14.77 -5.06 21.37
C GLN A 136 15.21 -6.52 21.52
N PHE A 137 14.49 -7.46 20.91
CA PHE A 137 14.89 -8.86 20.88
C PHE A 137 16.29 -9.01 20.28
N ALA A 138 16.57 -8.34 19.15
CA ALA A 138 17.90 -8.36 18.56
C ALA A 138 18.96 -7.78 19.53
N GLN A 139 18.67 -6.67 20.21
CA GLN A 139 19.58 -6.09 21.21
C GLN A 139 19.91 -7.07 22.34
N CYS A 140 18.90 -7.75 22.88
CA CYS A 140 19.09 -8.76 23.92
C CYS A 140 19.91 -9.98 23.44
N VAL A 141 19.74 -10.40 22.18
CA VAL A 141 20.50 -11.53 21.62
C VAL A 141 21.97 -11.18 21.41
N VAL A 142 22.27 -9.93 21.02
CA VAL A 142 23.64 -9.50 20.73
C VAL A 142 24.36 -8.87 21.93
N GLY A 143 23.66 -8.59 23.03
CA GLY A 143 24.23 -8.08 24.28
C GLY A 143 24.64 -6.61 24.26
N ILE A 144 23.86 -5.75 23.59
CA ILE A 144 24.09 -4.29 23.52
C ILE A 144 23.13 -3.48 24.40
#